data_AF-A0A3E2YKN2-F1
#
_entry.id   AF-A0A3E2YKN2-F1
#
_cell.length_a   1.000
_cell.length_b   1.000
_cell.length_c   1.000
_cell.angle_alpha   90.00
_cell.angle_beta   90.00
_cell.angle_gamma   90.00
#
_symmetry.space_group_name_H-M   'P 1'
#
loop_
_entity.id
_entity.type
_entity.pdbx_description
1 polymer ?
#
loop_
_entity_poly.entity_id
_entity_poly.type
_entity_poly.pdbx_seq_one_letter_code
_entity_poly.pdbx_strand_id
1 'polypeptide(L)'
;MLHRLTGASSVPLTVPVANRPEPRFDEVVGVAHAPWLVVPVRGAESFDALVGRTARAAWQVLARQSVPLAVQSEALGTAFVGSPPRGYLPMLDLAAPDTPLPRHDEGGPT
;
A
#
# COMPACT_ATOMS: atom_id res chain seq x y z
N MET A 1 -11.27 9.10 1.30
CA MET A 1 -11.77 9.08 -0.10
C MET A 1 -11.74 7.68 -0.70
N LEU A 2 -10.57 7.03 -0.81
CA LEU A 2 -10.42 5.72 -1.48
C LEU A 2 -11.39 4.63 -1.00
N HIS A 3 -11.56 4.44 0.32
CA HIS A 3 -12.56 3.51 0.86
C HIS A 3 -13.98 3.74 0.33
N ARG A 4 -14.39 5.01 0.15
CA ARG A 4 -15.72 5.33 -0.38
C ARG A 4 -15.84 5.02 -1.87
N LEU A 5 -14.74 5.08 -2.62
CA LEU A 5 -14.71 4.79 -4.05
C LEU A 5 -14.62 3.29 -4.34
N THR A 6 -13.95 2.53 -3.47
CA THR A 6 -13.67 1.10 -3.70
C THR A 6 -14.51 0.16 -2.85
N GLY A 7 -15.15 0.64 -1.78
CA GLY A 7 -15.83 -0.19 -0.79
C GLY A 7 -14.88 -1.05 0.07
N ALA A 8 -13.56 -0.96 -0.14
CA ALA A 8 -12.59 -1.87 0.47
C ALA A 8 -12.45 -1.65 1.98
N SER A 9 -12.37 -2.73 2.78
CA SER A 9 -12.24 -2.64 4.24
C SER A 9 -10.88 -2.09 4.69
N SER A 10 -9.86 -2.19 3.85
CA SER A 10 -8.55 -1.59 3.99
C SER A 10 -8.15 -0.87 2.70
N VAL A 11 -7.24 0.09 2.83
CA VAL A 11 -6.67 0.82 1.70
C VAL A 11 -5.15 0.60 1.72
N PRO A 12 -4.64 -0.31 0.87
CA PRO A 12 -3.21 -0.43 0.61
C PRO A 12 -2.72 0.74 -0.27
N LEU A 13 -1.50 1.20 0.00
CA LEU A 13 -0.80 2.28 -0.70
C LEU A 13 0.70 1.96 -0.68
N THR A 14 1.48 2.18 -1.73
CA THR A 14 2.90 2.53 -1.60
C THR A 14 3.06 4.00 -1.21
N VAL A 15 3.99 4.28 -0.30
CA VAL A 15 4.35 5.65 0.10
C VAL A 15 5.86 5.82 0.01
N PRO A 16 6.38 6.83 -0.71
CA PRO A 16 7.82 7.05 -0.80
C PRO A 16 8.38 7.48 0.57
N VAL A 17 9.48 6.85 0.96
CA VAL A 17 10.28 7.16 2.14
C VAL A 17 11.73 7.37 1.72
N ALA A 18 12.42 8.31 2.37
CA ALA A 18 13.80 8.61 2.06
C ALA A 18 14.73 7.40 2.24
N ASN A 19 14.40 6.49 3.19
CA ASN A 19 15.22 5.33 3.54
C ASN A 19 16.66 5.72 3.93
N ARG A 20 16.77 6.76 4.77
CA ARG A 20 18.03 7.26 5.33
C ARG A 20 18.00 7.18 6.87
N PRO A 21 17.95 5.98 7.46
CA PRO A 21 17.87 5.83 8.91
C PRO A 21 19.19 6.18 9.63
N GLU A 22 20.30 6.29 8.90
CA GLU A 22 21.65 6.47 9.44
C GLU A 22 22.30 7.72 8.85
N PRO A 23 23.05 8.52 9.64
CA PRO A 23 23.64 9.79 9.18
C PRO A 23 24.57 9.68 7.97
N ARG A 24 25.20 8.50 7.78
CA ARG A 24 26.08 8.25 6.63
C ARG A 24 25.37 8.37 5.27
N PHE A 25 24.04 8.40 5.24
CA PHE A 25 23.25 8.52 4.02
C PHE A 25 22.76 9.95 3.73
N ASP A 26 23.06 10.92 4.58
CA ASP A 26 22.51 12.29 4.46
C ASP A 26 22.92 12.97 3.16
N GLU A 27 24.16 12.77 2.73
CA GLU A 27 24.73 13.36 1.50
C GLU A 27 24.60 12.43 0.27
N VAL A 28 24.00 11.25 0.41
CA VAL A 28 23.91 10.27 -0.69
C VAL A 28 22.74 10.61 -1.61
N VAL A 29 23.06 10.89 -2.88
CA VAL A 29 22.05 10.98 -3.96
C VAL A 29 21.57 9.56 -4.29
N GLY A 30 20.27 9.34 -4.19
CA GLY A 30 19.65 8.04 -4.42
C GLY A 30 18.14 8.15 -4.66
N VAL A 31 17.51 7.00 -4.94
CA VAL A 31 16.06 6.90 -5.17
C VAL A 31 15.34 6.61 -3.86
N ALA A 32 14.20 7.26 -3.63
CA ALA A 32 13.34 6.96 -2.49
C ALA A 32 12.78 5.53 -2.58
N HIS A 33 12.69 4.84 -1.46
CA HIS A 33 12.05 3.52 -1.41
C HIS A 33 10.54 3.68 -1.18
N ALA A 34 9.70 2.84 -1.78
CA ALA A 34 8.24 2.96 -1.71
C ALA A 34 7.58 1.69 -1.11
N PRO A 35 7.69 1.46 0.22
CA PRO A 35 7.06 0.33 0.90
C PRO A 35 5.53 0.42 0.95
N TRP A 36 4.87 -0.71 1.23
CA TRP A 36 3.42 -0.77 1.45
C TRP A 36 3.01 -0.13 2.78
N LEU A 37 2.12 0.85 2.73
CA LEU A 37 1.25 1.37 3.78
C LEU A 37 -0.14 0.73 3.65
N VAL A 38 -0.60 0.02 4.67
CA VAL A 38 -1.93 -0.59 4.67
C VAL A 38 -2.76 -0.01 5.80
N VAL A 39 -3.82 0.72 5.48
CA VAL A 39 -4.67 1.39 6.48
C VAL A 39 -6.01 0.66 6.59
N PRO A 40 -6.36 0.09 7.77
CA PRO A 40 -7.69 -0.46 8.00
C PRO A 40 -8.71 0.67 8.19
N VAL A 41 -9.67 0.79 7.28
CA VAL A 41 -10.66 1.87 7.27
C VAL A 41 -11.99 1.43 7.88
N ARG A 42 -12.39 0.17 7.67
CA ARG A 42 -13.63 -0.37 8.24
C ARG A 42 -13.58 -0.34 9.77
N GLY A 43 -14.70 0.05 10.39
CA GLY A 43 -14.83 0.09 11.84
C GLY A 43 -14.07 1.22 12.53
N ALA A 44 -13.66 2.27 11.81
CA ALA A 44 -13.24 3.52 12.46
C ALA A 44 -14.50 4.28 12.93
N GLU A 45 -14.55 4.59 14.22
CA GLU A 45 -15.73 5.24 14.84
C GLU A 45 -15.80 6.74 14.56
N SER A 46 -14.68 7.35 14.15
CA SER A 46 -14.57 8.76 13.80
C SER A 46 -13.42 9.01 12.82
N PHE A 47 -13.35 10.23 12.29
CA PHE A 47 -12.23 10.67 11.46
C PHE A 47 -10.90 10.64 12.24
N ASP A 48 -10.91 11.08 13.50
CA ASP A 48 -9.71 11.08 14.35
C ASP A 48 -9.21 9.66 14.62
N ALA A 49 -10.12 8.69 14.79
CA ALA A 49 -9.75 7.29 14.89
C ALA A 49 -9.05 6.78 13.62
N LEU A 50 -9.50 7.24 12.45
CA LEU A 50 -8.86 6.91 11.17
C LEU A 50 -7.47 7.58 11.04
N VAL A 51 -7.33 8.83 11.48
CA VAL A 51 -6.03 9.53 11.52
C VAL A 51 -5.05 8.78 12.42
N GLY A 52 -5.48 8.39 13.63
CA GLY A 52 -4.66 7.62 14.57
C GLY A 52 -4.20 6.27 13.99
N ARG A 53 -5.10 5.53 13.31
CA ARG A 53 -4.75 4.30 12.61
C ARG A 53 -3.74 4.54 11.48
N THR A 54 -3.92 5.62 10.72
CA THR A 54 -3.01 5.99 9.63
C THR A 54 -1.62 6.34 10.16
N ALA A 55 -1.54 7.14 11.23
CA ALA A 55 -0.28 7.48 11.87
C ALA A 55 0.45 6.23 12.39
N ARG A 56 -0.26 5.30 13.05
CA ARG A 56 0.32 4.02 13.47
C ARG A 56 0.86 3.21 12.29
N ALA A 57 0.11 3.14 11.19
CA ALA A 57 0.54 2.43 9.99
C ALA A 57 1.77 3.10 9.34
N ALA A 58 1.85 4.44 9.34
CA ALA A 58 3.02 5.18 8.87
C ALA A 58 4.27 4.89 9.72
N TRP A 59 4.14 4.80 11.05
CA TRP A 59 5.24 4.40 11.92
C TRP A 59 5.74 2.98 11.62
N GLN A 60 4.83 2.04 11.34
CA GLN A 60 5.20 0.68 10.93
C GLN A 60 5.95 0.67 9.60
N VAL A 61 5.55 1.54 8.66
CA VAL A 61 6.26 1.73 7.39
C VAL A 61 7.69 2.24 7.63
N LEU A 62 7.86 3.27 8.45
CA LEU A 62 9.19 3.81 8.78
C LEU A 62 10.07 2.77 9.50
N ALA A 63 9.50 1.96 10.39
CA ALA A 63 10.21 0.89 11.08
C ALA A 63 10.76 -0.20 10.12
N ARG A 64 10.10 -0.41 8.97
CA ARG A 64 10.50 -1.37 7.94
C ARG A 64 10.98 -0.73 6.65
N GLN A 65 11.36 0.55 6.68
CA GLN A 65 11.67 1.34 5.48
C GLN A 65 12.79 0.76 4.61
N SER A 66 13.65 -0.09 5.18
CA SER A 66 14.76 -0.75 4.48
C SER A 66 14.44 -2.16 3.98
N VAL A 67 13.24 -2.70 4.25
CA VAL A 67 12.82 -4.02 3.77
C VAL A 67 12.35 -3.91 2.32
N PRO A 68 12.96 -4.62 1.34
CA PRO A 68 12.56 -4.51 -0.06
C PRO A 68 11.06 -4.75 -0.30
N LEU A 69 10.45 -3.99 -1.20
CA LEU A 69 9.03 -4.12 -1.53
C LEU A 69 8.66 -5.56 -1.95
N ALA A 70 9.53 -6.25 -2.69
CA ALA A 70 9.30 -7.64 -3.10
C ALA A 70 9.12 -8.59 -1.90
N VAL A 71 9.93 -8.43 -0.85
CA VAL A 71 9.85 -9.22 0.39
C VAL A 71 8.55 -8.91 1.13
N GLN A 72 8.13 -7.64 1.15
CA GLN A 72 6.84 -7.26 1.74
C GLN A 72 5.67 -7.86 0.97
N SER A 73 5.71 -7.82 -0.36
CA SER A 73 4.69 -8.39 -1.24
C SER A 73 4.58 -9.91 -1.07
N GLU A 74 5.72 -10.60 -0.95
CA GLU A 74 5.76 -12.04 -0.66
C GLU A 74 5.11 -12.35 0.70
N ALA A 75 5.47 -11.61 1.75
CA ALA A 75 4.92 -11.78 3.08
C ALA A 75 3.41 -11.50 3.16
N LEU A 76 2.88 -10.61 2.31
CA LEU A 76 1.46 -10.29 2.22
C LEU A 76 0.67 -11.28 1.36
N GLY A 77 1.36 -12.06 0.52
CA GLY A 77 0.78 -13.12 -0.31
C GLY A 77 0.04 -12.62 -1.56
N THR A 78 -0.31 -13.57 -2.42
CA THR A 78 -0.89 -13.31 -3.75
C THR A 78 -2.30 -12.74 -3.70
N ALA A 79 -3.10 -13.06 -2.69
CA ALA A 79 -4.43 -12.48 -2.51
C ALA A 79 -4.38 -10.95 -2.27
N PHE A 80 -3.29 -10.46 -1.67
CA PHE A 80 -3.05 -9.03 -1.45
C PHE A 80 -2.48 -8.35 -2.70
N VAL A 81 -1.49 -8.97 -3.34
CA VAL A 81 -0.77 -8.39 -4.49
C VAL A 81 -1.58 -8.49 -5.79
N GLY A 82 -2.41 -9.52 -5.95
CA GLY A 82 -3.26 -9.76 -7.13
C GLY A 82 -4.51 -8.86 -7.19
N SER A 83 -4.79 -8.13 -6.12
CA SER A 83 -5.80 -7.06 -6.07
C SER A 83 -5.12 -5.75 -5.66
N PRO A 84 -4.15 -5.25 -6.46
CA PRO A 84 -3.55 -3.96 -6.14
C PRO A 84 -4.70 -2.96 -6.11
N PRO A 85 -4.80 -2.14 -5.07
CA PRO A 85 -5.97 -1.32 -4.86
C PRO A 85 -6.12 -0.43 -6.07
N ARG A 86 -7.22 -0.64 -6.80
CA ARG A 86 -7.58 0.02 -8.06
C ARG A 86 -7.59 1.55 -7.99
N GLY A 87 -7.33 2.13 -6.81
CA GLY A 87 -7.11 3.54 -6.58
C GLY A 87 -5.77 4.10 -7.06
N TYR A 88 -4.75 3.26 -7.34
CA TYR A 88 -3.46 3.75 -7.84
C TYR A 88 -3.55 4.45 -9.19
N LEU A 89 -4.27 3.84 -10.12
CA LEU A 89 -4.44 4.32 -11.48
C LEU A 89 -5.14 5.71 -11.52
N PRO A 90 -6.32 5.89 -10.90
CA PRO A 90 -6.96 7.21 -10.86
C PRO A 90 -6.23 8.24 -9.98
N MET A 91 -5.44 7.82 -8.98
CA MET A 91 -4.66 8.76 -8.16
C MET A 91 -3.47 9.35 -8.91
N LEU A 92 -2.85 8.58 -9.81
CA LEU A 92 -1.70 8.99 -10.60
C LEU A 92 -2.09 9.54 -11.99
N ASP A 93 -3.39 9.71 -12.25
CA ASP A 93 -3.95 10.02 -13.57
C ASP A 93 -3.44 9.06 -14.67
N LEU A 94 -3.16 7.82 -14.28
CA LEU A 94 -2.73 6.77 -15.20
C LEU A 94 -3.99 6.12 -15.78
N ALA A 95 -4.04 6.05 -17.10
CA ALA A 95 -5.06 5.28 -17.80
C ALA A 95 -5.08 3.85 -17.26
N ALA A 96 -6.29 3.30 -17.09
CA ALA A 96 -6.40 1.88 -16.80
C ALA A 96 -5.71 1.12 -17.95
N PRO A 97 -4.85 0.13 -17.65
CA PRO A 97 -4.18 -0.61 -18.70
C PRO A 97 -5.24 -1.27 -19.58
N ASP A 98 -5.12 -1.10 -20.90
CA ASP A 98 -6.02 -1.70 -21.90
C ASP A 98 -6.00 -3.23 -21.89
N THR A 99 -5.02 -3.81 -21.18
CA THR A 99 -4.91 -5.25 -20.96
C THR A 99 -5.88 -5.66 -19.85
N PRO A 100 -6.92 -6.45 -20.17
CA PRO A 100 -7.79 -7.00 -19.14
C PRO A 100 -6.93 -7.86 -18.20
N LEU A 101 -6.84 -7.47 -16.93
CA LEU A 101 -6.24 -8.33 -15.93
C LEU A 101 -7.08 -9.62 -15.85
N PRO A 102 -6.44 -10.80 -15.81
CA PRO A 102 -7.15 -12.07 -15.70
C PRO A 102 -8.07 -11.99 -14.48
N ARG A 103 -9.38 -12.21 -14.71
CA ARG A 103 -10.32 -12.35 -13.60
C ARG A 103 -9.89 -13.61 -12.85
N HIS A 104 -9.62 -13.48 -11.56
CA HIS A 104 -9.55 -14.66 -10.70
C HIS A 104 -10.98 -15.21 -10.61
N ASP A 105 -11.25 -16.29 -11.33
CA ASP A 105 -12.47 -17.08 -11.13
C ASP A 105 -12.41 -17.69 -9.72
N GLU A 106 -13.35 -17.31 -8.86
CA GLU A 106 -13.58 -17.97 -7.57
C GLU A 106 -14.28 -19.32 -7.80
N GLY A 107 -13.60 -20.24 -8.48
CA GLY A 107 -14.04 -21.61 -8.71
C GLY A 107 -13.01 -22.60 -8.18
N GLY A 108 -13.03 -22.86 -6.87
CA GLY A 108 -12.31 -23.99 -6.28
C GLY A 108 -13.06 -25.31 -6.54
N PRO A 109 -12.36 -26.46 -6.70
CA PRO A 109 -12.98 -27.73 -7.05
C PRO A 109 -13.82 -28.31 -5.90
N THR A 110 -14.96 -28.90 -6.26
CA THR A 110 -15.84 -29.74 -5.44
C THR A 110 -15.17 -31.02 -4.97
#